data_AF-A0A1H4YDA3-F1
#
_entry.id   AF-A0A1H4YDA3-F1
#
_cell.length_a   1.000
_cell.length_b   1.000
_cell.length_c   1.000
_cell.angle_alpha   90.00
_cell.angle_beta   90.00
_cell.angle_gamma   90.00
#
_symmetry.space_group_name_H-M   'P 1'
#
loop_
_entity.id
_entity.type
_entity.pdbx_description
1 polymer ?
#
loop_
_entity_poly.entity_id
_entity_poly.type
_entity_poly.pdbx_seq_one_letter_code
_entity_poly.pdbx_strand_id
1 'polypeptide(L)'
;MKKFFSALSLCFVAMLLFAGIASAHVVVYPQQSTQGTYEKFTVRVPSEKDVPTVKVEIKIPAEVAISRFQPMAGWKYDLTKDTSGKITSVVWTATAEGFSSTEFGEFNIRGKSGIRLPPSRGKLIKPTKMVVSWNG
;
A
#
# COMPACT_ATOMS: atom_id res chain seq x y z
N MET A 1 -1.81 -45.69 -9.53
CA MET A 1 -0.82 -44.63 -9.24
C MET A 1 -1.37 -43.27 -9.69
N LYS A 2 -2.36 -42.68 -8.99
CA LYS A 2 -2.97 -41.39 -9.41
C LYS A 2 -3.36 -40.45 -8.25
N LYS A 3 -2.96 -40.75 -7.01
CA LYS A 3 -3.38 -39.95 -5.84
C LYS A 3 -2.27 -39.16 -5.15
N PHE A 4 -1.03 -39.21 -5.67
CA PHE A 4 0.09 -38.47 -5.08
C PHE A 4 0.35 -37.10 -5.72
N PHE A 5 -0.23 -36.80 -6.89
CA PHE A 5 -0.02 -35.50 -7.55
C PHE A 5 -0.97 -34.38 -7.06
N SER A 6 -2.14 -34.71 -6.48
CA SER A 6 -3.05 -33.68 -5.96
C SER A 6 -2.60 -33.07 -4.63
N ALA A 7 -1.86 -33.80 -3.80
CA ALA A 7 -1.40 -33.31 -2.50
C ALA A 7 -0.31 -32.23 -2.61
N LEU A 8 0.52 -32.29 -3.67
CA LEU A 8 1.62 -31.34 -3.87
C LEU A 8 1.12 -29.97 -4.36
N SER A 9 0.07 -29.96 -5.19
CA SER A 9 -0.56 -28.71 -5.67
C SER A 9 -1.29 -27.96 -4.55
N LEU A 10 -1.92 -28.68 -3.62
CA LEU A 10 -2.64 -28.07 -2.50
C LEU A 10 -1.70 -27.44 -1.45
N CYS A 11 -0.51 -28.02 -1.24
CA CYS A 11 0.52 -27.42 -0.37
C CYS A 11 1.10 -26.13 -0.96
N PHE A 12 1.26 -26.05 -2.29
CA PHE A 12 1.78 -24.85 -2.95
C PHE A 12 0.79 -23.68 -2.86
N VAL A 13 -0.51 -23.96 -3.02
CA VAL A 13 -1.58 -22.97 -2.81
C VAL A 13 -1.67 -22.54 -1.35
N ALA A 14 -1.49 -23.46 -0.39
CA ALA A 14 -1.51 -23.14 1.04
C ALA A 14 -0.30 -22.29 1.49
N MET A 15 0.88 -22.47 0.88
CA MET A 15 2.06 -21.63 1.14
C MET A 15 1.93 -20.20 0.61
N LEU A 16 1.19 -19.99 -0.49
CA LEU A 16 0.86 -18.65 -1.00
C LEU A 16 -0.07 -17.85 -0.07
N LEU A 17 -0.77 -18.53 0.86
CA LEU A 17 -1.71 -17.89 1.79
C LEU A 17 -1.02 -17.34 3.06
N PHE A 18 0.28 -17.60 3.24
CA PHE A 18 1.08 -17.15 4.39
C PHE A 18 2.24 -16.22 4.00
N ALA A 19 2.10 -15.45 2.92
CA ALA A 19 2.99 -14.31 2.69
C ALA A 19 2.83 -13.34 3.88
N GLY A 20 3.80 -13.38 4.79
CA GLY A 20 3.77 -12.65 6.05
C GLY A 20 3.59 -11.16 5.85
N ILE A 21 2.94 -10.50 6.80
CA ILE A 21 2.85 -9.04 6.86
C ILE A 21 4.24 -8.51 7.17
N ALA A 22 5.07 -8.34 6.14
CA ALA A 22 6.22 -7.45 6.17
C ALA A 22 5.68 -6.03 6.43
N SER A 23 6.09 -5.44 7.55
CA SER A 23 5.64 -4.12 8.03
C SER A 23 6.82 -3.34 8.65
N ALA A 24 8.05 -3.66 8.27
CA ALA A 24 9.22 -3.02 8.82
C ALA A 24 9.62 -1.82 7.95
N HIS A 25 9.52 -0.62 8.54
CA HIS A 25 10.08 0.65 8.05
C HIS A 25 9.42 1.30 6.83
N VAL A 26 8.16 1.00 6.50
CA VAL A 26 7.45 1.83 5.52
C VAL A 26 7.31 3.26 6.06
N VAL A 27 7.89 4.21 5.33
CA VAL A 27 7.83 5.63 5.68
C VAL A 27 6.83 6.32 4.78
N VAL A 28 5.90 7.05 5.41
CA VAL A 28 4.98 7.94 4.71
C VAL A 28 5.43 9.38 4.91
N TYR A 29 5.68 10.06 3.79
CA TYR A 29 5.92 11.51 3.78
C TYR A 29 4.68 12.26 3.27
N PRO A 30 4.41 13.47 3.77
CA PRO A 30 5.10 14.10 4.89
C PRO A 30 4.75 13.40 6.22
N GLN A 31 5.67 13.42 7.19
CA GLN A 31 5.45 12.77 8.50
C GLN A 31 4.37 13.46 9.35
N GLN A 32 4.09 14.72 9.02
CA GLN A 32 3.03 15.53 9.58
C GLN A 32 2.31 16.24 8.45
N SER A 33 1.02 16.41 8.61
CA SER A 33 0.15 17.05 7.63
C SER A 33 -0.64 18.15 8.32
N THR A 34 -0.89 19.24 7.61
CA THR A 34 -1.82 20.26 8.07
C THR A 34 -3.25 19.82 7.77
N GLN A 35 -4.09 19.71 8.80
CA GLN A 35 -5.49 19.33 8.65
C GLN A 35 -6.21 20.19 7.60
N GLY A 36 -6.96 19.52 6.72
CA GLY A 36 -7.79 20.15 5.71
C GLY A 36 -7.04 20.59 4.46
N THR A 37 -5.75 20.30 4.33
CA THR A 37 -4.94 20.66 3.17
C THR A 37 -4.83 19.50 2.18
N TYR A 38 -4.58 19.84 0.91
CA TYR A 38 -4.22 18.86 -0.11
C TYR A 38 -2.70 18.73 -0.18
N GLU A 39 -2.20 17.52 -0.11
CA GLU A 39 -0.77 17.25 -0.15
C GLU A 39 -0.46 15.97 -0.94
N LYS A 40 0.82 15.82 -1.29
CA LYS A 40 1.35 14.58 -1.84
C LYS A 40 1.81 13.70 -0.68
N PHE A 41 1.26 12.50 -0.61
CA PHE A 41 1.74 11.40 0.21
C PHE A 41 2.71 10.54 -0.61
N THR A 42 3.89 10.30 -0.08
CA THR A 42 4.87 9.37 -0.64
C THR A 42 5.03 8.20 0.32
N VAL A 43 4.59 7.03 -0.10
CA VAL A 43 4.80 5.79 0.65
C VAL A 43 6.04 5.11 0.09
N ARG A 44 7.11 5.09 0.89
CA ARG A 44 8.36 4.43 0.54
C ARG A 44 8.36 3.02 1.10
N VAL A 45 8.45 2.03 0.21
CA VAL A 45 8.46 0.61 0.55
C VAL A 45 9.85 0.05 0.28
N PRO A 46 10.62 -0.28 1.33
CA PRO A 46 11.90 -0.98 1.15
C PRO A 46 11.67 -2.45 0.77
N SER A 47 12.69 -3.09 0.20
CA SER A 47 12.71 -4.56 0.18
C SER A 47 13.16 -5.11 1.53
N GLU A 48 12.57 -6.24 1.95
CA GLU A 48 12.87 -6.89 3.25
C GLU A 48 13.57 -8.26 3.09
N LYS A 49 13.59 -8.82 1.88
CA LYS A 49 14.11 -10.17 1.62
C LYS A 49 14.81 -10.27 0.26
N ASP A 50 15.48 -11.40 0.03
CA ASP A 50 16.11 -11.75 -1.26
C ASP A 50 15.11 -12.08 -2.39
N VAL A 51 13.81 -11.88 -2.16
CA VAL A 51 12.76 -12.02 -3.17
C VAL A 51 12.26 -10.66 -3.65
N PRO A 52 11.99 -10.49 -4.96
CA PRO A 52 11.47 -9.22 -5.46
C PRO A 52 10.11 -8.85 -4.86
N THR A 53 9.91 -7.56 -4.59
CA THR A 53 8.60 -7.02 -4.23
C THR A 53 7.79 -6.77 -5.49
N VAL A 54 6.67 -7.48 -5.62
CA VAL A 54 5.78 -7.45 -6.79
C VAL A 54 4.37 -6.95 -6.46
N LYS A 55 4.03 -6.82 -5.18
CA LYS A 55 2.71 -6.35 -4.73
C LYS A 55 2.84 -5.44 -3.52
N VAL A 56 2.19 -4.29 -3.55
CA VAL A 56 2.11 -3.34 -2.42
C VAL A 56 0.65 -2.94 -2.20
N GLU A 57 0.13 -3.18 -1.01
CA GLU A 57 -1.19 -2.75 -0.59
C GLU A 57 -1.06 -1.62 0.43
N ILE A 58 -1.83 -0.55 0.22
CA ILE A 58 -1.89 0.61 1.11
C ILE A 58 -3.34 0.83 1.53
N LYS A 59 -3.60 0.70 2.84
CA LYS A 59 -4.89 1.04 3.44
C LYS A 59 -4.92 2.52 3.82
N ILE A 60 -5.95 3.21 3.37
CA ILE A 60 -6.09 4.67 3.53
C ILE A 60 -6.90 4.96 4.81
N PRO A 61 -6.38 5.79 5.73
CA PRO A 61 -7.09 6.17 6.94
C PRO A 61 -8.43 6.87 6.68
N ALA A 62 -9.35 6.78 7.64
CA ALA A 62 -10.67 7.40 7.54
C ALA A 62 -10.58 8.93 7.35
N GLU A 63 -9.54 9.55 7.89
CA GLU A 63 -9.29 10.99 7.90
C GLU A 63 -8.66 11.51 6.60
N VAL A 64 -8.27 10.63 5.67
CA VAL A 64 -7.65 11.01 4.40
C VAL A 64 -8.60 10.69 3.24
N ALA A 65 -8.76 11.64 2.32
CA ALA A 65 -9.49 11.45 1.06
C ALA A 65 -8.52 11.56 -0.12
N ILE A 66 -8.32 10.46 -0.84
CA ILE A 66 -7.45 10.43 -2.02
C ILE A 66 -8.16 10.98 -3.24
N SER A 67 -7.46 11.81 -4.01
CA SER A 67 -7.98 12.41 -5.24
C SER A 67 -7.21 11.96 -6.47
N ARG A 68 -5.90 11.70 -6.39
CA ARG A 68 -5.06 11.32 -7.54
C ARG A 68 -3.99 10.31 -7.13
N PHE A 69 -3.58 9.49 -8.10
CA PHE A 69 -2.41 8.61 -8.01
C PHE A 69 -1.40 9.04 -9.07
N GLN A 70 -0.12 9.05 -8.71
CA GLN A 70 0.94 9.24 -9.70
C GLN A 70 1.14 7.91 -10.44
N PRO A 71 1.10 7.89 -11.79
CA PRO A 71 1.45 6.69 -12.54
C PRO A 71 2.86 6.21 -12.18
N MET A 72 3.01 4.89 -12.03
CA MET A 72 4.29 4.23 -11.79
C MET A 72 4.54 3.27 -12.93
N ALA A 73 5.60 3.51 -13.71
CA ALA A 73 5.93 2.68 -14.86
C ALA A 73 6.20 1.23 -14.42
N GLY A 74 5.68 0.26 -15.17
CA GLY A 74 5.80 -1.16 -14.83
C GLY A 74 4.90 -1.64 -13.68
N TRP A 75 3.96 -0.80 -13.22
CA TRP A 75 3.01 -1.14 -12.17
C TRP A 75 1.60 -0.74 -12.56
N LYS A 76 0.64 -1.61 -12.24
CA LYS A 76 -0.80 -1.30 -12.30
C LYS A 76 -1.35 -1.19 -10.88
N TYR A 77 -2.51 -0.54 -10.73
CA TYR A 77 -3.18 -0.49 -9.43
C TYR A 77 -4.67 -0.77 -9.52
N ASP A 78 -5.19 -1.36 -8.46
CA ASP A 78 -6.62 -1.61 -8.25
C ASP A 78 -7.07 -0.84 -7.00
N LEU A 79 -8.28 -0.26 -7.05
CA LEU A 79 -8.83 0.56 -5.96
C LEU A 79 -9.99 -0.16 -5.28
N THR A 80 -9.98 -0.14 -3.95
CA THR A 80 -11.18 -0.45 -3.16
C THR A 80 -11.84 0.84 -2.73
N LYS A 81 -13.17 0.91 -2.88
CA LYS A 81 -13.99 2.04 -2.46
C LYS A 81 -15.07 1.57 -1.50
N ASP A 82 -15.47 2.45 -0.58
CA ASP A 82 -16.67 2.23 0.23
C ASP A 82 -17.95 2.57 -0.55
N THR A 83 -19.10 2.40 0.10
CA THR A 83 -20.43 2.67 -0.47
C THR A 83 -20.65 4.13 -0.86
N SER A 84 -19.86 5.05 -0.32
CA SER A 84 -19.89 6.47 -0.69
C SER A 84 -18.97 6.81 -1.87
N GLY A 85 -18.26 5.81 -2.41
CA GLY A 85 -17.26 5.99 -3.47
C GLY A 85 -15.91 6.51 -2.96
N LYS A 86 -15.72 6.64 -1.64
CA LYS A 86 -14.44 7.03 -1.05
C LYS A 86 -13.45 5.88 -1.19
N ILE A 87 -12.24 6.17 -1.67
CA ILE A 87 -11.17 5.18 -1.77
C ILE A 87 -10.66 4.82 -0.37
N THR A 88 -10.68 3.53 -0.04
CA THR A 88 -10.29 2.97 1.27
C THR A 88 -9.00 2.17 1.20
N SER A 89 -8.65 1.61 0.04
CA SER A 89 -7.34 1.02 -0.20
C SER A 89 -6.96 1.06 -1.67
N VAL A 90 -5.69 0.83 -1.92
CA VAL A 90 -5.11 0.68 -3.25
C VAL A 90 -4.10 -0.47 -3.21
N VAL A 91 -4.12 -1.30 -4.24
CA VAL A 91 -3.18 -2.41 -4.42
C VAL A 91 -2.41 -2.17 -5.69
N TRP A 92 -1.11 -1.93 -5.59
CA TRP A 92 -0.19 -1.92 -6.71
C TRP A 92 0.35 -3.33 -6.97
N THR A 93 0.40 -3.70 -8.25
CA THR A 93 0.97 -4.96 -8.71
C THR A 93 1.93 -4.69 -9.87
N ALA A 94 3.14 -5.22 -9.77
CA ALA A 94 4.12 -5.15 -10.85
C ALA A 94 3.59 -5.86 -12.10
N THR A 95 3.84 -5.28 -13.27
CA THR A 95 3.51 -5.91 -14.55
C THR A 95 4.64 -6.80 -15.07
N ALA A 96 5.78 -6.80 -14.38
CA ALA A 96 6.97 -7.61 -14.64
C ALA A 96 7.65 -7.95 -13.30
N GLU A 97 8.97 -7.79 -13.20
CA GLU A 97 9.79 -8.34 -12.09
C GLU A 97 9.65 -7.60 -10.74
N GLY A 98 9.06 -6.40 -10.71
CA GLY A 98 8.95 -5.61 -9.50
C GLY A 98 10.27 -4.91 -9.13
N PHE A 99 10.57 -4.76 -7.84
CA PHE A 99 11.87 -4.25 -7.37
C PHE A 99 12.60 -5.29 -6.52
N SER A 100 13.92 -5.41 -6.73
CA SER A 100 14.81 -6.41 -6.14
C SER A 100 15.12 -6.14 -4.66
N SER A 101 15.90 -7.03 -4.04
CA SER A 101 16.28 -6.95 -2.62
C SER A 101 17.10 -5.72 -2.22
N THR A 102 17.74 -5.06 -3.19
CA THR A 102 18.55 -3.85 -2.96
C THR A 102 17.82 -2.56 -3.33
N GLU A 103 16.60 -2.67 -3.83
CA GLU A 103 15.81 -1.55 -4.33
C GLU A 103 14.65 -1.20 -3.39
N PHE A 104 14.08 -0.02 -3.59
CA PHE A 104 12.88 0.43 -2.90
C PHE A 104 11.91 1.08 -3.89
N GLY A 105 10.61 0.99 -3.60
CA GLY A 105 9.56 1.63 -4.39
C GLY A 105 9.00 2.87 -3.69
N GLU A 106 8.63 3.90 -4.46
CA GLU A 106 7.87 5.05 -3.97
C GLU A 106 6.51 5.14 -4.64
N PHE A 107 5.46 4.95 -3.83
CA PHE A 107 4.07 5.01 -4.27
C PHE A 107 3.49 6.37 -3.88
N ASN A 108 3.32 7.22 -4.90
CA ASN A 108 2.94 8.62 -4.72
C ASN A 108 1.43 8.82 -4.95
N ILE A 109 0.77 9.42 -3.96
CA ILE A 109 -0.67 9.64 -3.91
C ILE A 109 -0.94 11.09 -3.53
N ARG A 110 -1.95 11.74 -4.12
CA ARG A 110 -2.40 13.07 -3.69
C ARG A 110 -3.77 12.98 -3.04
N GLY A 111 -3.95 13.66 -1.92
CA GLY A 111 -5.22 13.65 -1.19
C GLY A 111 -5.36 14.81 -0.22
N LYS A 112 -6.56 14.92 0.36
CA LYS A 112 -6.88 15.87 1.42
C LYS A 112 -6.84 15.18 2.78
N SER A 113 -6.16 15.78 3.74
CA SER A 113 -6.03 15.24 5.09
C SER A 113 -7.06 15.83 6.07
N GLY A 114 -7.34 15.11 7.15
CA GLY A 114 -8.18 15.57 8.27
C GLY A 114 -9.65 15.84 7.94
N ILE A 115 -10.23 15.11 6.98
CA ILE A 115 -11.60 15.32 6.48
C ILE A 115 -12.71 14.94 7.48
N ARG A 116 -12.39 14.23 8.56
CA ARG A 116 -13.35 13.75 9.59
C ARG A 116 -13.09 14.33 10.97
N LEU A 117 -12.13 15.25 11.09
CA LEU A 117 -11.85 15.95 12.34
C LEU A 117 -12.63 17.27 12.38
N PRO A 118 -13.09 17.72 13.56
CA PRO A 118 -13.66 19.06 13.70
C PRO A 118 -12.73 20.10 13.08
N PRO A 119 -13.24 21.16 12.42
CA PRO A 119 -12.39 22.16 11.78
C PRO A 119 -11.44 22.78 12.82
N SER A 120 -10.19 22.32 12.85
CA SER A 120 -9.12 22.93 13.63
C SER A 120 -8.05 23.38 12.64
N ARG A 121 -8.24 24.62 12.16
CA ARG A 121 -7.40 25.21 11.11
C ARG A 121 -5.95 25.21 11.60
N GLY A 122 -5.04 24.60 10.83
CA GLY A 122 -3.60 24.60 11.13
C GLY A 122 -3.12 23.50 12.08
N LYS A 123 -3.97 22.58 12.55
CA LYS A 123 -3.53 21.47 13.40
C LYS A 123 -2.71 20.44 12.60
N LEU A 124 -1.53 20.10 13.10
CA LEU A 124 -0.73 19.01 12.57
C LEU A 124 -1.34 17.66 12.96
N ILE A 125 -1.54 16.80 11.96
CA ILE A 125 -1.99 15.42 12.13
C ILE A 125 -0.93 14.48 11.54
N LYS A 126 -0.81 13.26 12.10
CA LYS A 126 0.10 12.23 11.59
C LYS A 126 -0.62 11.42 10.51
N PRO A 127 -0.32 11.61 9.21
CA PRO A 127 -0.85 10.73 8.15
C PRO A 127 -0.23 9.32 8.19
N THR A 128 0.72 9.08 9.11
CA THR A 128 1.48 7.85 9.38
C THR A 128 0.65 6.61 9.74
N LYS A 129 -0.68 6.68 9.66
CA LYS A 129 -1.58 5.53 9.89
C LYS A 129 -1.92 4.74 8.63
N MET A 130 -1.34 5.06 7.47
CA MET A 130 -1.49 4.18 6.31
C MET A 130 -0.87 2.83 6.66
N VAL A 131 -1.68 1.78 6.65
CA VAL A 131 -1.20 0.41 6.88
C VAL A 131 -0.74 -0.12 5.54
N VAL A 132 0.52 -0.52 5.48
CA VAL A 132 1.14 -0.98 4.24
C VAL A 132 1.58 -2.42 4.42
N SER A 133 1.24 -3.25 3.45
CA SER A 133 1.64 -4.65 3.40
C SER A 133 2.09 -4.98 1.98
N TRP A 134 3.17 -5.74 1.85
CA TRP A 134 3.67 -6.20 0.56
C TRP A 134 4.06 -7.67 0.67
N ASN A 135 4.37 -8.29 -0.47
CA ASN A 135 4.85 -9.66 -0.45
C ASN A 135 6.21 -9.69 0.25
N GLY A 136 6.24 -10.27 1.45
CA GLY A 136 7.45 -10.67 2.15
C GLY A 136 7.84 -12.08 1.77
#